data_AF-A0A968LHB4-F1
#
_entry.id   AF-A0A968LHB4-F1
#
_cell.length_a   1.000
_cell.length_b   1.000
_cell.length_c   1.000
_cell.angle_alpha   90.00
_cell.angle_beta   90.00
_cell.angle_gamma   90.00
#
_symmetry.space_group_name_H-M   'P 1'
#
loop_
_entity.id
_entity.type
_entity.pdbx_description
1 polymer ?
#
loop_
_entity_poly.entity_id
_entity_poly.type
_entity_poly.pdbx_seq_one_letter_code
_entity_poly.pdbx_strand_id
1 'polypeptide(L)'
;MIEERALRRVSATGTREVGYEEHAVFPTPYTPLDSEYAREYAEYGELHDVHVWSWRHREPAPVTLLLTHGWGVGPWWMHRHEYDVPYLFHRLGLDVYFYLAPFHGLRTPAQARMSGQLHPSPDLVRTNEAFIQTAIEVRALISAIQRRNSAPLGMMGSSLGGYTSALLASLDDRLNFVIPVLPPASMAHLLWDHGEGELRERAEVLGMSRERFHRSWSLHSPLTHTAKVPWARADDRDRARRHAGDRRAYARAVGALGSASPLSLPRRARLAAAGQALSPRGRAIPPRAGLARGRRSLGLIHR
;
A
#
# COMPACT_ATOMS: atom_id res chain seq x y z
N MET A 1 -8.29 11.15 -19.96
CA MET A 1 -9.33 11.96 -19.29
C MET A 1 -9.68 11.22 -18.01
N ILE A 2 -9.49 11.83 -16.84
CA ILE A 2 -9.88 11.23 -15.55
C ILE A 2 -11.40 11.41 -15.45
N GLU A 3 -12.17 10.33 -15.29
CA GLU A 3 -13.60 10.47 -15.01
C GLU A 3 -13.76 10.92 -13.56
N GLU A 4 -14.17 12.17 -13.37
CA GLU A 4 -14.51 12.73 -12.05
C GLU A 4 -15.79 12.06 -11.55
N ARG A 5 -15.69 11.19 -10.53
CA ARG A 5 -16.85 10.77 -9.75
C ARG A 5 -16.76 11.28 -8.31
N ALA A 6 -17.85 11.89 -7.86
CA ALA A 6 -18.11 12.39 -6.51
C ALA A 6 -17.03 13.32 -5.92
N LEU A 7 -17.05 14.60 -6.32
CA LEU A 7 -16.41 15.69 -5.59
C LEU A 7 -17.30 16.12 -4.43
N ARG A 8 -16.83 15.96 -3.18
CA ARG A 8 -17.51 16.44 -1.98
C ARG A 8 -16.75 17.62 -1.39
N ARG A 9 -17.47 18.70 -1.06
CA ARG A 9 -16.91 19.86 -0.36
C ARG A 9 -16.67 19.51 1.11
N VAL A 10 -15.49 19.86 1.64
CA VAL A 10 -15.09 19.59 3.02
C VAL A 10 -15.06 20.90 3.81
N SER A 11 -15.74 20.93 4.95
CA SER A 11 -15.75 22.08 5.86
C SER A 11 -14.89 21.84 7.09
N ALA A 12 -14.16 22.86 7.54
CA ALA A 12 -13.67 22.86 8.91
C ALA A 12 -14.87 23.00 9.86
N THR A 13 -14.81 22.36 11.03
CA THR A 13 -15.85 22.39 12.08
C THR A 13 -16.58 23.74 12.14
N GLY A 14 -17.80 23.79 11.60
CA GLY A 14 -18.63 24.99 11.54
C GLY A 14 -18.38 25.90 10.32
N THR A 15 -19.05 25.60 9.20
CA THR A 15 -19.42 26.52 8.09
C THR A 15 -18.41 27.00 7.04
N ARG A 16 -17.08 26.96 7.24
CA ARG A 16 -16.13 27.36 6.16
C ARG A 16 -15.62 26.14 5.38
N GLU A 17 -15.94 26.10 4.08
CA GLU A 17 -15.36 25.13 3.15
C GLU A 17 -13.86 25.37 3.02
N VAL A 18 -13.06 24.37 3.38
CA VAL A 18 -11.59 24.43 3.38
C VAL A 18 -10.97 23.68 2.20
N GLY A 19 -11.73 22.80 1.54
CA GLY A 19 -11.21 21.95 0.49
C GLY A 19 -12.20 20.97 -0.11
N TYR A 20 -11.65 19.99 -0.81
CA TYR A 20 -12.33 18.97 -1.59
C TYR A 20 -11.94 17.58 -1.11
N GLU A 21 -12.91 16.69 -1.01
CA GLU A 21 -12.74 15.24 -0.90
C GLU A 21 -13.21 14.62 -2.23
N GLU A 22 -12.37 13.82 -2.86
CA GLU A 22 -12.62 13.31 -4.21
C GLU A 22 -12.24 11.84 -4.31
N HIS A 23 -13.03 11.04 -5.04
CA HIS A 23 -12.65 9.70 -5.48
C HIS A 23 -12.50 9.67 -7.00
N ALA A 24 -11.28 9.86 -7.48
CA ALA A 24 -10.96 9.77 -8.89
C ALA A 24 -10.81 8.31 -9.34
N VAL A 25 -11.38 8.01 -10.51
CA VAL A 25 -11.21 6.73 -11.21
C VAL A 25 -10.74 7.01 -12.63
N PHE A 26 -9.69 6.32 -13.06
CA PHE A 26 -9.13 6.51 -14.40
C PHE A 26 -8.44 5.24 -14.91
N PRO A 27 -8.38 5.03 -16.23
CA PRO A 27 -7.76 3.84 -16.78
C PRO A 27 -6.28 3.78 -16.44
N THR A 28 -5.79 2.58 -16.13
CA THR A 28 -4.38 2.33 -15.90
C THR A 28 -3.57 2.55 -17.19
N PRO A 29 -2.41 3.23 -17.12
CA PRO A 29 -1.49 3.33 -18.26
C PRO A 29 -0.59 2.10 -18.40
N TYR A 30 -0.75 1.08 -17.54
CA TYR A 30 0.02 -0.15 -17.58
C TYR A 30 -0.47 -1.10 -18.69
N THR A 31 0.48 -1.79 -19.31
CA THR A 31 0.23 -2.92 -20.21
C THR A 31 1.18 -4.05 -19.80
N PRO A 32 0.70 -5.30 -19.67
CA PRO A 32 1.54 -6.45 -19.35
C PRO A 32 2.76 -6.60 -20.26
N LEU A 33 3.89 -6.95 -19.66
CA LEU A 33 5.15 -7.20 -20.36
C LEU A 33 5.30 -8.68 -20.70
N ASP A 34 4.83 -9.56 -19.82
CA ASP A 34 4.80 -11.00 -20.02
C ASP A 34 3.54 -11.42 -20.81
N SER A 35 3.73 -12.22 -21.85
CA SER A 35 2.65 -12.60 -22.77
C SER A 35 1.72 -13.66 -22.21
N GLU A 36 2.17 -14.47 -21.25
CA GLU A 36 1.32 -15.41 -20.54
C GLU A 36 0.46 -14.67 -19.53
N TYR A 37 1.08 -13.79 -18.74
CA TYR A 37 0.36 -12.92 -17.81
C TYR A 37 -0.60 -11.97 -18.54
N ALA A 38 -0.30 -11.53 -19.77
CA ALA A 38 -1.23 -10.70 -20.55
C ALA A 38 -2.60 -11.37 -20.76
N ARG A 39 -2.63 -12.69 -20.93
CA ARG A 39 -3.87 -13.46 -21.08
C ARG A 39 -4.64 -13.53 -19.77
N GLU A 40 -3.95 -13.81 -18.67
CA GLU A 40 -4.52 -13.79 -17.31
C GLU A 40 -5.06 -12.41 -16.94
N TYR A 41 -4.27 -11.36 -17.18
CA TYR A 41 -4.60 -9.97 -16.88
C TYR A 41 -5.84 -9.49 -17.63
N ALA A 42 -6.09 -9.98 -18.85
CA ALA A 42 -7.30 -9.65 -19.61
C ALA A 42 -8.59 -10.14 -18.94
N GLU A 43 -8.51 -11.10 -18.02
CA GLU A 43 -9.65 -11.56 -17.22
C GLU A 43 -9.91 -10.65 -16.01
N TYR A 44 -8.98 -9.74 -15.67
CA TYR A 44 -9.00 -8.96 -14.43
C TYR A 44 -9.52 -7.55 -14.67
N GLY A 45 -10.83 -7.47 -14.99
CA GLY A 45 -11.57 -6.24 -15.25
C GLY A 45 -11.26 -5.11 -14.24
N GLU A 46 -11.18 -5.46 -12.96
CA GLU A 46 -11.01 -4.54 -11.83
C GLU A 46 -9.60 -3.91 -11.75
N LEU A 47 -8.63 -4.44 -12.51
CA LEU A 47 -7.27 -3.89 -12.54
C LEU A 47 -7.10 -2.78 -13.58
N HIS A 48 -8.03 -2.66 -14.54
CA HIS A 48 -7.96 -1.64 -15.58
C HIS A 48 -8.26 -0.24 -15.05
N ASP A 49 -8.90 -0.13 -13.90
CA ASP A 49 -9.21 1.15 -13.26
C ASP A 49 -8.32 1.42 -12.05
N VAL A 50 -7.74 2.61 -12.02
CA VAL A 50 -6.96 3.14 -10.90
C VAL A 50 -7.87 3.94 -10.00
N HIS A 51 -7.87 3.63 -8.71
CA HIS A 51 -8.66 4.34 -7.71
C HIS A 51 -7.78 5.21 -6.84
N VAL A 52 -8.11 6.50 -6.77
CA VAL A 52 -7.41 7.47 -5.92
C VAL A 52 -8.41 8.29 -5.13
N TRP A 53 -8.26 8.30 -3.81
CA TRP A 53 -8.98 9.23 -2.95
C TRP A 53 -8.09 10.42 -2.64
N SER A 54 -8.65 11.63 -2.58
CA SER A 54 -7.87 12.81 -2.22
C SER A 54 -8.62 13.75 -1.30
N TRP A 55 -7.86 14.44 -0.45
CA TRP A 55 -8.29 15.54 0.40
C TRP A 55 -7.39 16.73 0.09
N ARG A 56 -7.96 17.74 -0.56
CA ARG A 56 -7.20 18.84 -1.16
C ARG A 56 -7.72 20.17 -0.67
N HIS A 57 -6.84 21.08 -0.29
CA HIS A 57 -7.22 22.43 0.07
C HIS A 57 -7.65 23.22 -1.18
N ARG A 58 -8.45 24.27 -0.98
CA ARG A 58 -8.83 25.18 -2.09
C ARG A 58 -7.63 25.95 -2.63
N GLU A 59 -6.79 26.41 -1.71
CA GLU A 59 -5.48 26.97 -2.01
C GLU A 59 -4.43 25.85 -1.98
N PRO A 60 -3.41 25.87 -2.84
CA PRO A 60 -2.37 24.83 -2.85
C PRO A 60 -1.72 24.64 -1.48
N ALA A 61 -1.77 23.42 -0.94
CA ALA A 61 -1.08 23.10 0.31
C ALA A 61 0.44 23.23 0.14
N PRO A 62 1.19 23.60 1.20
CA PRO A 62 2.64 23.73 1.15
C PRO A 62 3.37 22.40 0.97
N VAL A 63 2.71 21.26 1.23
CA VAL A 63 3.23 19.91 1.05
C VAL A 63 2.07 18.98 0.67
N THR A 64 2.36 18.00 -0.20
CA THR A 64 1.44 16.91 -0.52
C THR A 64 2.00 15.57 -0.03
N LEU A 65 1.12 14.71 0.49
CA LEU A 65 1.44 13.35 0.90
C LEU A 65 0.63 12.34 0.10
N LEU A 66 1.33 11.46 -0.62
CA LEU A 66 0.74 10.30 -1.29
C LEU A 66 0.82 9.07 -0.37
N LEU A 67 -0.33 8.50 -0.06
CA LEU A 67 -0.50 7.34 0.79
C LEU A 67 -0.77 6.08 -0.03
N THR A 68 -0.32 4.94 0.46
CA THR A 68 -0.77 3.61 -0.01
C THR A 68 -0.82 2.64 1.17
N HIS A 69 -1.41 1.45 1.00
CA HIS A 69 -1.84 0.59 2.11
C HIS A 69 -1.03 -0.71 2.25
N GLY A 70 -1.20 -1.39 3.39
CA GLY A 70 -0.65 -2.72 3.65
C GLY A 70 -1.33 -3.84 2.84
N TRP A 71 -0.83 -5.06 2.97
CA TRP A 71 -1.41 -6.22 2.29
C TRP A 71 -2.79 -6.60 2.87
N GLY A 72 -3.70 -7.06 2.02
CA GLY A 72 -5.01 -7.59 2.43
C GLY A 72 -6.04 -6.53 2.86
N VAL A 73 -5.69 -5.24 2.76
CA VAL A 73 -6.54 -4.09 3.06
C VAL A 73 -6.79 -3.28 1.78
N GLY A 74 -7.69 -2.30 1.83
CA GLY A 74 -8.12 -1.57 0.63
C GLY A 74 -9.35 -0.67 0.79
N PRO A 75 -10.23 -0.84 1.80
CA PRO A 75 -11.29 0.15 2.02
C PRO A 75 -10.71 1.49 2.48
N TRP A 76 -10.85 2.54 1.67
CA TRP A 76 -10.30 3.88 1.93
C TRP A 76 -10.66 4.46 3.31
N TRP A 77 -11.86 4.15 3.83
CA TRP A 77 -12.30 4.63 5.14
C TRP A 77 -11.48 4.04 6.30
N MET A 78 -10.93 2.83 6.14
CA MET A 78 -9.99 2.26 7.11
C MET A 78 -8.69 3.05 7.12
N HIS A 79 -8.17 3.38 5.94
CA HIS A 79 -6.91 4.11 5.79
C HIS A 79 -7.01 5.58 6.19
N ARG A 80 -8.20 6.18 6.03
CA ARG A 80 -8.51 7.49 6.59
C ARG A 80 -8.26 7.53 8.10
N HIS A 81 -8.53 6.43 8.81
CA HIS A 81 -8.27 6.29 10.24
C HIS A 81 -6.84 5.82 10.53
N GLU A 82 -6.31 4.85 9.77
CA GLU A 82 -4.95 4.33 9.95
C GLU A 82 -3.89 5.43 9.87
N TYR A 83 -4.02 6.33 8.89
CA TYR A 83 -3.09 7.45 8.67
C TYR A 83 -3.51 8.75 9.33
N ASP A 84 -4.64 8.77 10.05
CA ASP A 84 -5.26 9.97 10.60
C ASP A 84 -5.32 11.13 9.59
N VAL A 85 -5.94 10.87 8.44
CA VAL A 85 -6.10 11.85 7.36
C VAL A 85 -6.74 13.16 7.84
N PRO A 86 -7.74 13.17 8.76
CA PRO A 86 -8.23 14.41 9.33
C PRO A 86 -7.15 15.23 10.03
N TYR A 87 -6.23 14.61 10.76
CA TYR A 87 -5.09 15.31 11.36
C TYR A 87 -4.12 15.83 10.29
N LEU A 88 -3.73 15.00 9.31
CA LEU A 88 -2.84 15.41 8.22
C LEU A 88 -3.40 16.61 7.45
N PHE A 89 -4.69 16.55 7.11
CA PHE A 89 -5.37 17.57 6.33
C PHE A 89 -5.66 18.82 7.17
N HIS A 90 -6.42 18.70 8.26
CA HIS A 90 -6.89 19.86 9.02
C HIS A 90 -5.87 20.46 10.00
N ARG A 91 -4.97 19.64 10.57
CA ARG A 91 -4.01 20.11 11.59
C ARG A 91 -2.64 20.40 11.02
N LEU A 92 -2.17 19.59 10.08
CA LEU A 92 -0.88 19.82 9.42
C LEU A 92 -1.00 20.62 8.12
N GLY A 93 -2.21 20.76 7.56
CA GLY A 93 -2.42 21.55 6.33
C GLY A 93 -1.86 20.89 5.08
N LEU A 94 -1.77 19.56 5.06
CA LEU A 94 -1.25 18.79 3.92
C LEU A 94 -2.36 18.45 2.95
N ASP A 95 -2.09 18.50 1.65
CA ASP A 95 -2.92 17.77 0.69
C ASP A 95 -2.58 16.29 0.78
N VAL A 96 -3.60 15.44 0.78
CA VAL A 96 -3.44 13.99 0.96
C VAL A 96 -4.07 13.27 -0.22
N TYR A 97 -3.32 12.35 -0.83
CA TYR A 97 -3.79 11.42 -1.83
C TYR A 97 -3.65 10.00 -1.30
N PHE A 98 -4.55 9.09 -1.65
CA PHE A 98 -4.52 7.70 -1.26
C PHE A 98 -4.71 6.82 -2.50
N TYR A 99 -3.67 6.07 -2.85
CA TYR A 99 -3.63 5.15 -3.98
C TYR A 99 -3.95 3.71 -3.55
N LEU A 100 -4.92 3.10 -4.23
CA LEU A 100 -5.31 1.70 -4.05
C LEU A 100 -4.53 0.79 -4.98
N ALA A 101 -3.74 -0.10 -4.40
CA ALA A 101 -2.88 -1.01 -5.13
C ALA A 101 -3.70 -2.04 -5.95
N PRO A 102 -3.13 -2.59 -7.04
CA PRO A 102 -3.75 -3.70 -7.78
C PRO A 102 -4.07 -4.88 -6.86
N PHE A 103 -5.12 -5.64 -7.18
CA PHE A 103 -5.61 -6.81 -6.43
C PHE A 103 -6.17 -6.54 -5.03
N HIS A 104 -6.36 -5.26 -4.65
CA HIS A 104 -6.81 -4.87 -3.32
C HIS A 104 -8.08 -4.02 -3.36
N GLY A 105 -8.88 -4.07 -2.28
CA GLY A 105 -10.14 -3.35 -2.15
C GLY A 105 -11.06 -3.53 -3.35
N LEU A 106 -11.45 -2.41 -3.97
CA LEU A 106 -12.27 -2.37 -5.19
C LEU A 106 -11.60 -3.02 -6.41
N ARG A 107 -10.29 -3.24 -6.36
CA ARG A 107 -9.48 -3.89 -7.40
C ARG A 107 -9.24 -5.37 -7.13
N THR A 108 -10.01 -5.98 -6.22
CA THR A 108 -9.93 -7.43 -5.92
C THR A 108 -10.68 -8.20 -7.02
N PRO A 109 -10.01 -9.06 -7.80
CA PRO A 109 -10.69 -9.81 -8.86
C PRO A 109 -11.74 -10.78 -8.33
N ALA A 110 -12.80 -11.01 -9.09
CA ALA A 110 -13.93 -11.86 -8.69
C ALA A 110 -13.55 -13.28 -8.24
N GLN A 111 -12.50 -13.88 -8.83
CA GLN A 111 -12.01 -15.21 -8.46
C GLN A 111 -11.14 -15.24 -7.19
N ALA A 112 -10.75 -14.09 -6.65
CA ALA A 112 -10.02 -14.01 -5.40
C ALA A 112 -10.97 -14.23 -4.21
N ARG A 113 -10.55 -15.08 -3.27
CA ARG A 113 -11.24 -15.38 -2.01
C ARG A 113 -11.19 -14.21 -1.03
N MET A 114 -10.18 -13.36 -1.14
CA MET A 114 -9.99 -12.20 -0.29
C MET A 114 -9.17 -11.12 -1.00
N SER A 115 -9.26 -9.90 -0.48
CA SER A 115 -8.45 -8.79 -0.93
C SER A 115 -6.96 -9.07 -0.78
N GLY A 116 -6.15 -8.67 -1.76
CA GLY A 116 -4.70 -8.88 -1.75
C GLY A 116 -4.25 -10.32 -2.02
N GLN A 117 -5.15 -11.30 -2.15
CA GLN A 117 -4.77 -12.71 -2.30
C GLN A 117 -3.80 -12.94 -3.46
N LEU A 118 -3.96 -12.19 -4.56
CA LEU A 118 -3.20 -12.37 -5.78
C LEU A 118 -1.98 -11.44 -5.89
N HIS A 119 -1.78 -10.51 -4.94
CA HIS A 119 -0.59 -9.65 -4.91
C HIS A 119 -0.26 -9.10 -3.50
N PRO A 120 0.99 -9.25 -3.03
CA PRO A 120 1.95 -10.26 -3.48
C PRO A 120 1.38 -11.68 -3.33
N SER A 121 1.73 -12.59 -4.23
CA SER A 121 1.33 -14.00 -4.17
C SER A 121 2.49 -14.92 -4.54
N PRO A 122 2.36 -16.24 -4.38
CA PRO A 122 3.43 -17.18 -4.78
C PRO A 122 3.72 -17.21 -6.28
N ASP A 123 2.83 -16.64 -7.09
CA ASP A 123 3.04 -16.48 -8.52
C ASP A 123 4.06 -15.38 -8.77
N LEU A 124 5.22 -15.79 -9.28
CA LEU A 124 6.37 -14.92 -9.46
C LEU A 124 6.11 -13.84 -10.50
N VAL A 125 5.51 -14.23 -11.63
CA VAL A 125 5.28 -13.36 -12.79
C VAL A 125 4.20 -12.35 -12.44
N ARG A 126 3.03 -12.81 -11.95
CA ARG A 126 1.95 -11.91 -11.52
C ARG A 126 2.42 -10.92 -10.46
N THR A 127 3.23 -11.36 -9.49
CA THR A 127 3.71 -10.47 -8.43
C THR A 127 4.64 -9.40 -8.99
N ASN A 128 5.57 -9.76 -9.88
CA ASN A 128 6.43 -8.79 -10.58
C ASN A 128 5.62 -7.78 -11.38
N GLU A 129 4.68 -8.28 -12.18
CA GLU A 129 3.84 -7.48 -13.06
C GLU A 129 2.93 -6.52 -12.28
N ALA A 130 2.37 -6.96 -11.15
CA ALA A 130 1.61 -6.09 -10.26
C ALA A 130 2.46 -4.97 -9.62
N PHE A 131 3.73 -5.23 -9.31
CA PHE A 131 4.66 -4.18 -8.87
C PHE A 131 5.05 -3.23 -10.01
N ILE A 132 5.20 -3.73 -11.24
CA ILE A 132 5.42 -2.91 -12.44
C ILE A 132 4.22 -1.99 -12.68
N GLN A 133 3.01 -2.54 -12.66
CA GLN A 133 1.75 -1.79 -12.74
C GLN A 133 1.69 -0.71 -11.66
N THR A 134 1.95 -1.08 -10.41
CA THR A 134 1.99 -0.13 -9.28
C THR A 134 2.97 1.01 -9.53
N ALA A 135 4.19 0.71 -9.96
CA ALA A 135 5.20 1.73 -10.25
C ALA A 135 4.76 2.67 -11.38
N ILE A 136 4.22 2.13 -12.47
CA ILE A 136 3.74 2.93 -13.62
C ILE A 136 2.58 3.83 -13.20
N GLU A 137 1.58 3.30 -12.51
CA GLU A 137 0.41 4.03 -12.03
C GLU A 137 0.79 5.14 -11.04
N VAL A 138 1.62 4.84 -10.04
CA VAL A 138 2.05 5.82 -9.05
C VAL A 138 2.88 6.93 -9.70
N ARG A 139 3.75 6.62 -10.67
CA ARG A 139 4.52 7.65 -11.39
C ARG A 139 3.63 8.53 -12.28
N ALA A 140 2.58 7.97 -12.86
CA ALA A 140 1.56 8.74 -13.58
C ALA A 140 0.78 9.65 -12.61
N LEU A 141 0.42 9.14 -11.43
CA LEU A 141 -0.24 9.89 -10.37
C LEU A 141 0.63 11.03 -9.83
N ILE A 142 1.93 10.80 -9.58
CA ILE A 142 2.90 11.84 -9.21
C ILE A 142 2.88 12.97 -10.25
N SER A 143 2.91 12.64 -11.55
CA SER A 143 2.80 13.65 -12.61
C SER A 143 1.50 14.44 -12.54
N ALA A 144 0.38 13.77 -12.27
CA ALA A 144 -0.93 14.41 -12.18
C ALA A 144 -1.05 15.33 -10.95
N ILE A 145 -0.49 14.92 -9.81
CA ILE A 145 -0.42 15.72 -8.59
C ILE A 145 0.44 16.97 -8.83
N GLN A 146 1.64 16.83 -9.38
CA GLN A 146 2.56 17.95 -9.59
C GLN A 146 2.06 18.98 -10.60
N ARG A 147 1.24 18.58 -11.58
CA ARG A 147 0.56 19.51 -12.49
C ARG A 147 -0.48 20.39 -11.77
N ARG A 148 -1.03 19.93 -10.64
CA ARG A 148 -2.00 20.68 -9.84
C ARG A 148 -1.33 21.53 -8.76
N ASN A 149 -0.28 21.00 -8.13
CA ASN A 149 0.46 21.67 -7.08
C ASN A 149 1.96 21.31 -7.19
N SER A 150 2.82 22.32 -7.39
CA SER A 150 4.27 22.14 -7.50
C SER A 150 4.99 22.10 -6.13
N ALA A 151 4.24 22.13 -5.03
CA ALA A 151 4.76 21.95 -3.69
C ALA A 151 5.51 20.61 -3.52
N PRO A 152 6.40 20.51 -2.52
CA PRO A 152 7.04 19.24 -2.16
C PRO A 152 6.04 18.10 -2.00
N LEU A 153 6.34 16.97 -2.65
CA LEU A 153 5.52 15.76 -2.64
C LEU A 153 6.30 14.63 -1.97
N GLY A 154 5.71 14.02 -0.95
CA GLY A 154 6.25 12.82 -0.32
C GLY A 154 5.32 11.62 -0.45
N MET A 155 5.85 10.44 -0.17
CA MET A 155 5.08 9.19 -0.14
C MET A 155 5.20 8.49 1.21
N MET A 156 4.11 7.90 1.70
CA MET A 156 4.07 7.14 2.94
C MET A 156 3.22 5.89 2.76
N GLY A 157 3.60 4.81 3.44
CA GLY A 157 2.75 3.63 3.53
C GLY A 157 3.20 2.68 4.64
N SER A 158 2.29 1.82 5.08
CA SER A 158 2.51 0.79 6.11
C SER A 158 2.70 -0.59 5.49
N SER A 159 3.61 -1.40 6.03
CA SER A 159 3.84 -2.79 5.59
C SER A 159 4.11 -2.88 4.07
N LEU A 160 3.25 -3.53 3.28
CA LEU A 160 3.31 -3.53 1.81
C LEU A 160 3.41 -2.11 1.24
N GLY A 161 2.66 -1.15 1.79
CA GLY A 161 2.73 0.25 1.36
C GLY A 161 4.04 0.92 1.72
N GLY A 162 4.68 0.50 2.82
CA GLY A 162 6.02 0.94 3.18
C GLY A 162 7.07 0.40 2.21
N TYR A 163 6.95 -0.88 1.86
CA TYR A 163 7.75 -1.52 0.82
C TYR A 163 7.62 -0.80 -0.52
N THR A 164 6.39 -0.52 -0.95
CA THR A 164 6.09 0.24 -2.17
C THR A 164 6.68 1.64 -2.11
N SER A 165 6.52 2.36 -0.98
CA SER A 165 7.12 3.70 -0.81
C SER A 165 8.64 3.67 -0.94
N ALA A 166 9.30 2.66 -0.35
CA ALA A 166 10.75 2.48 -0.46
C ALA A 166 11.20 2.12 -1.88
N LEU A 167 10.44 1.28 -2.59
CA LEU A 167 10.69 0.97 -4.00
C LEU A 167 10.58 2.23 -4.86
N LEU A 168 9.49 3.00 -4.72
CA LEU A 168 9.26 4.21 -5.50
C LEU A 168 10.30 5.30 -5.23
N ALA A 169 10.87 5.36 -4.03
CA ALA A 169 12.00 6.24 -3.73
C ALA A 169 13.24 5.97 -4.60
N SER A 170 13.36 4.76 -5.15
CA SER A 170 14.43 4.37 -6.06
C SER A 170 14.06 4.51 -7.53
N LEU A 171 12.76 4.60 -7.84
CA LEU A 171 12.26 4.68 -9.21
C LEU A 171 12.01 6.12 -9.67
N ASP A 172 11.59 7.00 -8.77
CA ASP A 172 11.14 8.35 -9.11
C ASP A 172 11.81 9.43 -8.24
N ASP A 173 12.58 10.31 -8.86
CA ASP A 173 13.34 11.40 -8.22
C ASP A 173 12.48 12.64 -7.92
N ARG A 174 11.21 12.65 -8.33
CA ARG A 174 10.28 13.74 -8.08
C ARG A 174 9.68 13.70 -6.66
N LEU A 175 9.89 12.60 -5.93
CA LEU A 175 9.56 12.49 -4.52
C LEU A 175 10.60 13.25 -3.67
N ASN A 176 10.15 14.18 -2.85
CA ASN A 176 11.01 14.96 -1.96
C ASN A 176 11.37 14.20 -0.67
N PHE A 177 10.51 13.29 -0.23
CA PHE A 177 10.74 12.43 0.94
C PHE A 177 9.86 11.18 0.87
N VAL A 178 10.27 10.13 1.60
CA VAL A 178 9.44 8.95 1.82
C VAL A 178 9.40 8.57 3.30
N ILE A 179 8.26 8.05 3.76
CA ILE A 179 8.06 7.57 5.13
C ILE A 179 7.57 6.12 5.08
N PRO A 180 8.48 5.14 4.90
CA PRO A 180 8.12 3.74 4.92
C PRO A 180 7.90 3.29 6.37
N VAL A 181 6.66 2.91 6.71
CA VAL A 181 6.27 2.47 8.06
C VAL A 181 6.27 0.96 8.11
N LEU A 182 7.14 0.39 8.96
CA LEU A 182 7.30 -1.06 9.13
C LEU A 182 7.39 -1.84 7.78
N PRO A 183 8.23 -1.39 6.82
CA PRO A 183 8.34 -2.07 5.53
C PRO A 183 9.02 -3.43 5.72
N PRO A 184 8.53 -4.50 5.06
CA PRO A 184 9.40 -5.65 4.81
C PRO A 184 10.65 -5.19 4.04
N ALA A 185 11.82 -5.72 4.38
CA ALA A 185 13.05 -5.37 3.68
C ALA A 185 13.16 -6.07 2.32
N SER A 186 12.64 -7.31 2.24
CA SER A 186 12.62 -8.12 1.02
C SER A 186 11.46 -9.10 1.08
N MET A 187 10.63 -9.07 0.03
CA MET A 187 9.51 -10.01 -0.09
C MET A 187 9.99 -11.44 -0.38
N ALA A 188 11.14 -11.57 -1.04
CA ALA A 188 11.76 -12.86 -1.30
C ALA A 188 12.17 -13.55 0.02
N HIS A 189 12.86 -12.81 0.90
CA HIS A 189 13.19 -13.31 2.24
C HIS A 189 11.93 -13.61 3.05
N LEU A 190 10.93 -12.72 3.02
CA LEU A 190 9.69 -12.91 3.78
C LEU A 190 8.97 -14.20 3.40
N LEU A 191 8.88 -14.54 2.11
CA LEU A 191 8.15 -15.74 1.68
C LEU A 191 9.00 -17.01 1.65
N TRP A 192 10.27 -16.93 1.23
CA TRP A 192 11.10 -18.12 1.11
C TRP A 192 11.71 -18.56 2.45
N ASP A 193 12.27 -17.61 3.19
CA ASP A 193 13.00 -17.92 4.42
C ASP A 193 12.09 -17.97 5.64
N HIS A 194 11.01 -17.18 5.63
CA HIS A 194 10.11 -16.99 6.78
C HIS A 194 8.64 -17.34 6.50
N GLY A 195 8.31 -17.77 5.28
CA GLY A 195 6.97 -18.18 4.90
C GLY A 195 6.63 -19.61 5.32
N GLU A 196 5.42 -20.05 4.97
CA GLU A 196 4.96 -21.40 5.24
C GLU A 196 5.76 -22.45 4.44
N GLY A 197 6.23 -23.49 5.13
CA GLY A 197 7.12 -24.50 4.56
C GLY A 197 6.54 -25.25 3.37
N GLU A 198 5.23 -25.53 3.37
CA GLU A 198 4.57 -26.31 2.31
C GLU A 198 4.69 -25.65 0.93
N LEU A 199 4.60 -24.32 0.86
CA LEU A 199 4.75 -23.60 -0.40
C LEU A 199 6.19 -23.68 -0.92
N ARG A 200 7.17 -23.51 -0.02
CA ARG A 200 8.59 -23.63 -0.35
C ARG A 200 8.92 -25.04 -0.82
N GLU A 201 8.51 -26.07 -0.08
CA GLU A 201 8.76 -27.48 -0.41
C GLU A 201 8.19 -27.84 -1.78
N ARG A 202 6.97 -27.39 -2.10
CA ARG A 202 6.39 -27.57 -3.43
C ARG A 202 7.19 -26.86 -4.52
N ALA A 203 7.65 -25.64 -4.26
CA ALA A 203 8.48 -24.90 -5.21
C ALA A 203 9.83 -25.62 -5.45
N GLU A 204 10.44 -26.16 -4.39
CA GLU A 204 11.69 -26.93 -4.45
C GLU A 204 11.53 -28.21 -5.29
N VAL A 205 10.42 -28.94 -5.13
CA VAL A 205 10.09 -30.11 -5.95
C VAL A 205 9.94 -29.74 -7.43
N LEU A 206 9.45 -28.53 -7.75
CA LEU A 206 9.35 -28.01 -9.11
C LEU A 206 10.68 -27.42 -9.64
N GLY A 207 11.80 -27.59 -8.91
CA GLY A 207 13.12 -27.14 -9.33
C GLY A 207 13.41 -25.66 -9.06
N MET A 208 12.59 -24.99 -8.24
CA MET A 208 12.91 -23.65 -7.73
C MET A 208 13.99 -23.77 -6.66
N SER A 209 15.04 -22.97 -6.79
CA SER A 209 16.02 -22.79 -5.72
C SER A 209 15.81 -21.45 -5.03
N ARG A 210 16.28 -21.33 -3.78
CA ARG A 210 16.31 -20.06 -3.05
C ARG A 210 16.93 -18.94 -3.88
N GLU A 211 18.08 -19.19 -4.51
CA GLU A 211 18.75 -18.20 -5.35
C GLU A 211 17.88 -17.76 -6.55
N ARG A 212 17.25 -18.72 -7.25
CA ARG A 212 16.35 -18.41 -8.37
C ARG A 212 15.15 -17.59 -7.91
N PHE A 213 14.54 -17.94 -6.78
CA PHE A 213 13.40 -17.19 -6.22
C PHE A 213 13.78 -15.75 -5.89
N HIS A 214 14.89 -15.55 -5.16
CA HIS A 214 15.40 -14.21 -4.82
C HIS A 214 15.74 -13.40 -6.07
N ARG A 215 16.34 -14.03 -7.08
CA ARG A 215 16.66 -13.37 -8.34
C ARG A 215 15.39 -12.96 -9.09
N SER A 216 14.38 -13.82 -9.16
CA SER A 216 13.10 -13.52 -9.83
C SER A 216 12.38 -12.33 -9.23
N TRP A 217 12.53 -12.08 -7.92
CA TRP A 217 11.92 -10.96 -7.20
C TRP A 217 12.86 -9.80 -6.89
N SER A 218 14.08 -9.84 -7.44
CA SER A 218 15.03 -8.73 -7.32
C SER A 218 14.51 -7.45 -8.00
N LEU A 219 13.67 -7.58 -9.04
CA LEU A 219 13.11 -6.46 -9.80
C LEU A 219 12.40 -5.43 -8.92
N HIS A 220 11.54 -5.90 -8.00
CA HIS A 220 10.71 -5.03 -7.18
C HIS A 220 11.26 -4.87 -5.75
N SER A 221 12.47 -5.34 -5.46
CA SER A 221 13.09 -5.18 -4.15
C SER A 221 13.66 -3.77 -3.97
N PRO A 222 13.28 -3.00 -2.94
CA PRO A 222 13.88 -1.69 -2.71
C PRO A 222 15.40 -1.75 -2.53
N LEU A 223 15.92 -2.84 -1.97
CA LEU A 223 17.34 -3.01 -1.64
C LEU A 223 18.23 -3.38 -2.83
N THR A 224 17.66 -3.71 -3.98
CA THR A 224 18.42 -3.97 -5.22
C THR A 224 18.62 -2.71 -6.05
N HIS A 225 18.00 -1.59 -5.64
CA HIS A 225 18.07 -0.31 -6.33
C HIS A 225 18.73 0.76 -5.46
N THR A 226 19.26 1.80 -6.10
CA THR A 226 19.76 2.98 -5.40
C THR A 226 18.62 3.99 -5.21
N ALA A 227 18.38 4.41 -3.96
CA ALA A 227 17.39 5.44 -3.67
C ALA A 227 17.79 6.78 -4.34
N LYS A 228 16.84 7.40 -5.04
CA LYS A 228 16.97 8.72 -5.67
C LYS A 228 16.57 9.85 -4.73
N VAL A 229 15.71 9.55 -3.76
CA VAL A 229 15.25 10.51 -2.74
C VAL A 229 16.43 10.86 -1.81
N PRO A 230 16.75 12.16 -1.62
CA PRO A 230 17.92 12.56 -0.84
C PRO A 230 17.85 12.09 0.61
N TRP A 231 18.91 11.43 1.07
CA TRP A 231 19.12 11.21 2.50
C TRP A 231 19.63 12.49 3.14
N ALA A 232 18.75 13.25 3.79
CA ALA A 232 19.18 14.36 4.63
C ALA A 232 19.83 13.79 5.90
N ARG A 233 21.16 13.76 5.97
CA ARG A 233 21.84 13.61 7.26
C ARG A 233 21.47 14.80 8.13
N ALA A 234 21.11 14.56 9.39
CA ALA A 234 20.73 15.61 10.34
C ALA A 234 21.78 16.74 10.48
N ASP A 235 23.03 16.48 10.08
CA ASP A 235 24.16 17.41 10.13
C ASP A 235 24.29 18.38 8.94
N ASP A 236 23.42 18.32 7.93
CA ASP A 236 23.49 19.25 6.80
C ASP A 236 22.85 20.62 7.16
N ARG A 237 23.53 21.33 8.06
CA ARG A 237 23.09 22.59 8.69
C ARG A 237 22.88 23.73 7.69
N ASP A 238 23.48 23.66 6.51
CA ASP A 238 23.44 24.75 5.52
C ASP A 238 22.21 24.68 4.59
N ARG A 239 21.66 23.49 4.33
CA ARG A 239 20.37 23.37 3.61
C ARG A 239 19.18 23.60 4.53
N ALA A 240 19.31 23.18 5.78
CA ALA A 240 18.35 23.44 6.86
C ALA A 240 18.05 24.92 7.13
N ARG A 241 19.04 25.81 6.92
CA ARG A 241 18.88 27.26 7.07
C ARG A 241 18.06 27.88 5.94
N ARG A 242 18.10 27.31 4.73
CA ARG A 242 17.33 27.80 3.57
C ARG A 242 15.86 27.41 3.61
N HIS A 243 15.47 26.42 4.42
CA HIS A 243 14.08 25.93 4.56
C HIS A 243 13.61 25.93 6.02
N ALA A 244 14.12 26.86 6.85
CA ALA A 244 13.84 26.91 8.29
C ALA A 244 12.36 27.08 8.67
N GLY A 245 11.48 27.45 7.73
CA GLY A 245 10.02 27.43 7.92
C GLY A 245 9.43 26.01 8.01
N ASP A 246 10.08 25.02 7.39
CA ASP A 246 9.50 23.69 7.12
C ASP A 246 9.92 22.62 8.15
N ARG A 247 11.03 22.86 8.87
CA ARG A 247 11.51 21.95 9.94
C ARG A 247 10.51 21.75 11.08
N ARG A 248 9.68 22.77 11.38
CA ARG A 248 8.62 22.64 12.40
C ARG A 248 7.42 21.84 11.89
N ALA A 249 7.15 21.84 10.58
CA ALA A 249 6.09 21.03 10.00
C ALA A 249 6.53 19.56 9.93
N TYR A 250 7.75 19.31 9.43
CA TYR A 250 8.36 17.98 9.40
C TYR A 250 8.50 17.35 10.79
N ALA A 251 9.07 18.07 11.77
CA ALA A 251 9.22 17.56 13.14
C ALA A 251 7.87 17.34 13.85
N ARG A 252 6.84 18.14 13.54
CA ARG A 252 5.47 17.91 14.04
C ARG A 252 4.82 16.68 13.40
N ALA A 253 5.00 16.48 12.10
CA ALA A 253 4.48 15.30 11.40
C ALA A 253 5.12 13.99 11.93
N VAL A 254 6.44 13.96 12.06
CA VAL A 254 7.18 12.79 12.58
C VAL A 254 6.89 12.55 14.06
N GLY A 255 6.82 13.61 14.89
CA GLY A 255 6.49 13.51 16.31
C GLY A 255 5.06 13.04 16.57
N ALA A 256 4.09 13.44 15.73
CA ALA A 256 2.71 12.98 15.84
C ALA A 256 2.57 11.48 15.51
N LEU A 257 3.26 11.01 14.47
CA LEU A 257 3.26 9.59 14.07
C LEU A 257 3.90 8.66 15.10
N GLY A 258 4.92 9.13 15.83
CA GLY A 258 5.56 8.38 16.93
C GLY A 258 4.70 8.25 18.21
N SER A 259 3.62 9.03 18.33
CA SER A 259 2.77 9.08 19.54
C SER A 259 1.48 8.26 19.45
N ALA A 260 1.13 7.75 18.26
CA ALA A 260 -0.03 6.89 18.07
C ALA A 260 0.29 5.44 18.48
N SER A 261 0.19 5.15 19.78
CA SER A 261 0.26 3.77 20.27
C SER A 261 -0.93 2.96 19.74
N PRO A 262 -0.77 1.70 19.29
CA PRO A 262 -1.88 0.81 18.95
C PRO A 262 -2.90 0.64 20.10
N LEU A 263 -2.46 0.95 21.33
CA LEU A 263 -3.24 0.93 22.57
C LEU A 263 -4.12 2.18 22.79
N SER A 264 -4.17 3.16 21.88
CA SER A 264 -5.12 4.28 21.92
C SER A 264 -6.28 4.14 20.93
N LEU A 265 -6.21 3.16 20.01
CA LEU A 265 -7.25 2.90 19.03
C LEU A 265 -8.54 2.37 19.69
N PRO A 266 -9.74 2.71 19.16
CA PRO A 266 -10.99 2.06 19.56
C PRO A 266 -10.89 0.54 19.39
N ARG A 267 -11.52 -0.25 20.28
CA ARG A 267 -11.42 -1.73 20.31
C ARG A 267 -11.64 -2.41 18.95
N ARG A 268 -12.51 -1.87 18.09
CA ARG A 268 -12.75 -2.36 16.73
C ARG A 268 -11.54 -2.19 15.79
N ALA A 269 -10.84 -1.07 15.88
CA ALA A 269 -9.64 -0.81 15.08
C ALA A 269 -8.45 -1.68 15.55
N ARG A 270 -8.36 -1.99 16.85
CA ARG A 270 -7.37 -2.97 17.37
C ARG A 270 -7.62 -4.39 16.86
N LEU A 271 -8.88 -4.81 16.80
CA LEU A 271 -9.25 -6.14 16.32
C LEU A 271 -9.05 -6.28 14.80
N ALA A 272 -9.28 -5.20 14.05
CA ALA A 272 -8.98 -5.15 12.62
C ALA A 272 -7.46 -5.16 12.35
N ALA A 273 -6.66 -4.40 13.11
CA ALA A 273 -5.20 -4.41 13.02
C ALA A 273 -4.58 -5.78 13.41
N ALA A 274 -5.28 -6.58 14.20
CA ALA A 274 -4.89 -7.94 14.59
C ALA A 274 -5.40 -9.04 13.63
N GLY A 275 -5.98 -8.69 12.48
CA GLY A 275 -6.42 -9.66 11.46
C GLY A 275 -7.64 -10.51 11.84
N GLN A 276 -8.44 -10.12 12.84
CA GLN A 276 -9.64 -10.87 13.22
C GLN A 276 -10.87 -10.45 12.38
N ALA A 277 -11.53 -11.43 11.76
CA ALA A 277 -12.78 -11.20 11.05
C ALA A 277 -13.89 -10.71 12.00
N LEU A 278 -14.50 -9.58 11.65
CA LEU A 278 -15.60 -8.98 12.39
C LEU A 278 -16.92 -9.14 11.62
N SER A 279 -18.01 -9.38 12.33
CA SER A 279 -19.35 -9.37 11.72
C SER A 279 -19.76 -7.95 11.28
N PRO A 280 -20.82 -7.79 10.45
CA PRO A 280 -21.37 -6.47 10.09
C PRO A 280 -21.78 -5.60 11.28
N ARG A 281 -21.98 -6.21 12.46
CA ARG A 281 -22.27 -5.53 13.74
C ARG A 281 -21.02 -5.36 14.63
N GLY A 282 -19.83 -5.61 14.11
CA GLY A 282 -18.53 -5.41 14.77
C GLY A 282 -18.28 -6.27 16.01
N ARG A 283 -18.78 -7.50 16.01
CA ARG A 283 -18.42 -8.53 17.01
C ARG A 283 -17.36 -9.47 16.43
N ALA A 284 -16.40 -9.88 17.26
CA ALA A 284 -15.39 -10.87 16.89
C ALA A 284 -16.07 -12.19 16.51
N ILE A 285 -15.70 -12.74 15.35
CA ILE A 285 -16.16 -14.06 14.90
C ILE A 285 -15.13 -15.08 15.38
N PRO A 286 -15.49 -16.02 16.27
CA PRO A 286 -14.55 -17.06 16.69
C PRO A 286 -14.21 -17.99 15.50
N PRO A 287 -12.97 -18.50 15.42
CA PRO A 287 -12.60 -19.48 14.40
C PRO A 287 -13.50 -20.72 14.54
N ARG A 288 -14.03 -21.23 13.42
CA ARG A 288 -14.80 -22.48 13.40
C ARG A 288 -13.89 -23.62 13.87
N ALA A 289 -14.24 -24.25 14.99
CA ALA A 289 -13.63 -25.50 15.43
C ALA A 289 -13.88 -26.57 14.35
N GLY A 290 -12.81 -27.08 13.75
CA GLY A 290 -12.85 -28.23 12.88
C GLY A 290 -13.38 -29.44 13.64
N LEU A 291 -14.38 -30.11 13.08
CA LEU A 291 -14.85 -31.42 13.54
C LEU A 291 -13.72 -32.44 13.41
N ALA A 292 -13.06 -32.73 14.53
CA ALA A 292 -12.25 -33.93 14.70
C ALA A 292 -13.18 -35.13 14.96
N ARG A 293 -13.37 -36.01 13.97
CA ARG A 293 -13.78 -37.42 14.09
C ARG A 293 -13.31 -38.12 12.81
N GLY A 294 -12.56 -39.21 12.78
CA GLY A 294 -11.91 -40.04 13.79
C GLY A 294 -11.10 -41.09 13.01
N ARG A 295 -9.88 -41.38 13.47
CA ARG A 295 -9.08 -42.49 12.94
C ARG A 295 -9.81 -43.81 13.21
N ARG A 296 -10.05 -44.62 12.19
CA ARG A 296 -10.19 -46.07 12.33
C ARG A 296 -9.16 -46.74 11.42
N SER A 297 -8.33 -47.52 12.09
CA SER A 297 -7.40 -48.52 11.58
C SER A 297 -8.03 -49.42 10.52
N LEU A 298 -7.43 -49.46 9.33
CA LEU A 298 -7.59 -50.56 8.40
C LEU A 298 -6.41 -51.51 8.59
N GLY A 299 -6.70 -52.66 9.20
CA GLY A 299 -5.79 -53.78 9.32
C GLY A 299 -5.66 -54.53 7.99
N LEU A 300 -4.47 -55.11 7.80
CA LEU A 300 -4.17 -56.15 6.83
C LEU A 300 -5.22 -57.27 6.87
N ILE A 301 -5.70 -57.71 5.70
CA ILE A 301 -5.98 -59.14 5.42
C ILE A 301 -5.65 -59.44 3.94
N HIS A 302 -4.81 -60.46 3.77
CA HIS A 302 -4.52 -61.20 2.52
C HIS A 302 -5.78 -61.71 1.80
N ARG A 303 -5.84 -61.55 0.48
CA ARG A 303 -5.81 -62.62 -0.53
C ARG A 303 -5.89 -62.05 -1.94
#